data_AF-A0A936U5R1-F1
#
_entry.id   AF-A0A936U5R1-F1
#
_cell.length_a   1.000
_cell.length_b   1.000
_cell.length_c   1.000
_cell.angle_alpha   90.00
_cell.angle_beta   90.00
_cell.angle_gamma   90.00
#
_symmetry.space_group_name_H-M   'P 1'
#
loop_
_entity.id
_entity.type
_entity.pdbx_description
1 polymer ?
#
loop_
_entity_poly.entity_id
_entity_poly.type
_entity_poly.pdbx_seq_one_letter_code
_entity_poly.pdbx_strand_id
1 'polypeptide(L)'
;MITADHGMANISLDRVVFVDDYLNAQQLQTVTWTPVLSFYPTEGLSAEEAVTALNQSPHLRCAKKEDRPPDQHLSNHPRLPPVICDADEGWSISGREWFGDYQDLYQGGAHGYDPVVESMHGVILGRGPRLSGGRAVGPTRAVDVYNLLAALLQITPATNSGDPAVAEEWLGGATGGVTAKTGRARASAAPASVAHGAAGEAPRGRRRRVVAPRAPGPLMLR
;
A
#
# COMPACT_ATOMS: atom_id res chain seq x y z
N MET A 1 15.57 13.36 13.47
CA MET A 1 14.36 12.54 13.68
C MET A 1 14.74 11.11 13.38
N ILE A 2 14.27 10.17 14.18
CA ILE A 2 14.43 8.73 13.96
C ILE A 2 13.02 8.18 13.78
N THR A 3 12.79 7.37 12.75
CA THR A 3 11.48 6.82 12.44
C THR A 3 11.59 5.34 12.07
N ALA A 4 10.50 4.59 12.25
CA ALA A 4 10.25 3.34 11.57
C ALA A 4 9.02 3.49 10.66
N ASP A 5 8.98 2.69 9.60
CA ASP A 5 7.87 2.58 8.67
C ASP A 5 6.69 1.80 9.26
N HIS A 6 6.97 0.73 10.02
CA HIS A 6 5.97 -0.09 10.69
C HIS A 6 6.56 -0.82 11.91
N GLY A 7 5.68 -1.50 12.66
CA GLY A 7 6.06 -2.46 13.69
C GLY A 7 6.22 -3.88 13.16
N MET A 8 6.01 -4.89 14.01
CA MET A 8 6.21 -6.31 13.71
C MET A 8 5.32 -7.20 14.59
N ALA A 9 4.79 -8.28 14.03
CA ALA A 9 4.04 -9.32 14.72
C ALA A 9 4.65 -10.72 14.44
N ASN A 10 4.43 -11.67 15.35
CA ASN A 10 4.98 -13.03 15.21
C ASN A 10 3.99 -13.95 14.48
N ILE A 11 4.46 -14.65 13.46
CA ILE A 11 3.69 -15.63 12.66
C ILE A 11 4.14 -17.07 12.96
N SER A 12 3.32 -18.04 12.55
CA SER A 12 3.59 -19.47 12.75
C SER A 12 3.06 -20.29 11.57
N LEU A 13 3.72 -21.41 11.29
CA LEU A 13 3.25 -22.43 10.35
C LEU A 13 1.88 -23.02 10.76
N ASP A 14 1.53 -22.97 12.05
CA ASP A 14 0.22 -23.41 12.56
C ASP A 14 -0.90 -22.38 12.33
N ARG A 15 -0.58 -21.16 11.89
CA ARG A 15 -1.52 -20.05 11.71
C ARG A 15 -1.51 -19.57 10.26
N VAL A 16 -1.77 -20.49 9.35
CA VAL A 16 -1.86 -20.21 7.92
C VAL A 16 -3.26 -20.54 7.44
N VAL A 17 -3.95 -19.57 6.86
CA VAL A 17 -5.18 -19.80 6.11
C VAL A 17 -4.81 -20.20 4.68
N PHE A 18 -5.25 -21.39 4.27
CA PHE A 18 -5.08 -21.86 2.90
C PHE A 18 -6.31 -21.47 2.07
N VAL A 19 -6.12 -20.71 1.00
CA VAL A 19 -7.22 -20.31 0.11
C VAL A 19 -7.87 -21.51 -0.58
N ASP A 20 -7.10 -22.59 -0.77
CA ASP A 20 -7.55 -23.86 -1.35
C ASP A 20 -8.70 -24.53 -0.58
N ASP A 21 -8.87 -24.18 0.70
CA ASP A 21 -9.94 -24.73 1.54
C ASP A 21 -11.31 -24.10 1.22
N TYR A 22 -11.33 -22.98 0.50
CA TYR A 22 -12.53 -22.20 0.22
C TYR A 22 -12.84 -22.08 -1.28
N LEU A 23 -11.81 -22.09 -2.12
CA LEU A 23 -11.92 -21.94 -3.57
C LEU A 23 -10.69 -22.48 -4.28
N ASN A 24 -10.79 -22.63 -5.61
CA ASN A 24 -9.67 -23.07 -6.42
C ASN A 24 -8.60 -21.96 -6.52
N ALA A 25 -7.43 -22.17 -5.90
CA ALA A 25 -6.33 -21.21 -5.87
C ALA A 25 -5.78 -20.86 -7.26
N GLN A 26 -5.93 -21.74 -8.26
CA GLN A 26 -5.53 -21.44 -9.65
C GLN A 26 -6.42 -20.38 -10.31
N GLN A 27 -7.59 -20.06 -9.71
CA GLN A 27 -8.44 -18.95 -10.17
C GLN A 27 -8.04 -17.57 -9.63
N LEU A 28 -6.96 -17.51 -8.83
CA LEU A 28 -6.43 -16.28 -8.25
C LEU A 28 -5.15 -15.88 -9.00
N GLN A 29 -5.25 -14.86 -9.85
CA GLN A 29 -4.05 -14.17 -10.31
C GLN A 29 -3.52 -13.29 -9.18
N THR A 30 -2.75 -13.92 -8.30
CA THR A 30 -2.25 -13.34 -7.05
C THR A 30 -1.20 -12.26 -7.31
N VAL A 31 -1.32 -11.13 -6.60
CA VAL A 31 -0.35 -10.03 -6.59
C VAL A 31 0.46 -10.07 -5.29
N THR A 32 -0.20 -10.28 -4.16
CA THR A 32 0.42 -10.47 -2.84
C THR A 32 -0.27 -11.59 -2.09
N TRP A 33 0.48 -12.36 -1.29
CA TRP A 33 -0.07 -13.45 -0.48
C TRP A 33 -0.38 -13.03 0.96
N THR A 34 0.61 -12.60 1.74
CA THR A 34 0.47 -12.46 3.20
C THR A 34 1.19 -11.21 3.73
N PRO A 35 0.71 -10.61 4.83
CA PRO A 35 -0.56 -10.87 5.52
C PRO A 35 -1.79 -10.29 4.81
N VAL A 36 -1.57 -9.55 3.72
CA VAL A 36 -2.63 -9.02 2.85
C VAL A 36 -2.61 -9.76 1.52
N LEU A 37 -3.63 -10.59 1.29
CA LEU A 37 -3.86 -11.25 0.01
C LEU A 37 -4.52 -10.24 -0.93
N SER A 38 -3.96 -10.05 -2.12
CA SER A 38 -4.59 -9.24 -3.17
C SER A 38 -4.43 -9.92 -4.52
N PHE A 39 -5.49 -9.95 -5.31
CA PHE A 39 -5.52 -10.71 -6.56
C PHE A 39 -6.56 -10.22 -7.54
N TYR A 40 -6.39 -10.64 -8.81
CA TYR A 40 -7.40 -10.54 -9.84
C TYR A 40 -8.06 -11.93 -10.02
N PRO A 41 -9.38 -12.06 -9.83
CA PRO A 41 -10.09 -13.28 -10.19
C PRO A 41 -9.94 -13.59 -11.69
N THR A 42 -9.74 -14.86 -12.03
CA THR A 42 -9.70 -15.31 -13.43
C THR A 42 -11.08 -15.77 -13.90
N GLU A 43 -11.16 -16.28 -15.14
CA GLU A 43 -12.41 -16.76 -15.73
C GLU A 43 -13.13 -17.79 -14.84
N GLY A 44 -14.45 -17.61 -14.69
CA GLY A 44 -15.29 -18.48 -13.88
C GLY A 44 -15.30 -18.17 -12.37
N LEU A 45 -14.68 -17.07 -11.92
CA LEU A 45 -14.76 -16.59 -10.55
C LEU A 45 -15.02 -15.07 -10.52
N SER A 46 -16.15 -14.64 -9.98
CA SER A 46 -16.38 -13.21 -9.71
C SER A 46 -15.68 -12.75 -8.43
N ALA A 47 -15.48 -11.44 -8.30
CA ALA A 47 -14.92 -10.85 -7.09
C ALA A 47 -15.83 -11.10 -5.88
N GLU A 48 -17.16 -11.02 -6.07
CA GLU A 48 -18.17 -11.28 -5.06
C GLU A 48 -18.16 -12.73 -4.58
N GLU A 49 -18.05 -13.70 -5.49
CA GLU A 49 -17.94 -15.12 -5.14
C GLU A 49 -16.65 -15.39 -4.36
N ALA A 50 -15.52 -14.82 -4.79
CA ALA A 50 -14.24 -14.98 -4.10
C ALA A 50 -14.28 -14.39 -2.68
N VAL A 51 -14.83 -13.18 -2.53
CA VAL A 51 -15.03 -12.54 -1.22
C VAL A 51 -15.92 -13.39 -0.33
N THR A 52 -17.04 -13.89 -0.86
CA THR A 52 -17.99 -14.71 -0.10
C THR A 52 -17.37 -16.02 0.38
N ALA A 53 -16.62 -16.70 -0.50
CA ALA A 53 -15.97 -17.97 -0.18
C ALA A 53 -14.85 -17.77 0.87
N LEU A 54 -13.94 -16.81 0.67
CA LEU A 54 -12.81 -16.59 1.59
C LEU A 54 -13.24 -16.08 2.97
N ASN A 55 -14.34 -15.31 3.05
CA ASN A 55 -14.91 -14.86 4.33
C ASN A 55 -15.59 -15.97 5.15
N GLN A 56 -15.61 -17.22 4.66
CA GLN A 56 -15.95 -18.37 5.51
C GLN A 56 -14.83 -18.69 6.51
N SER A 57 -13.60 -18.23 6.25
CA SER A 57 -12.52 -18.30 7.22
C SER A 57 -12.77 -17.33 8.37
N PRO A 58 -12.65 -17.76 9.65
CA PRO A 58 -12.77 -16.85 10.79
C PRO A 58 -11.58 -15.90 10.94
N HIS A 59 -10.51 -16.09 10.16
CA HIS A 59 -9.25 -15.34 10.27
C HIS A 59 -8.92 -14.50 9.05
N LEU A 60 -9.86 -14.36 8.12
CA LEU A 60 -9.76 -13.48 6.96
C LEU A 60 -10.89 -12.45 6.96
N ARG A 61 -10.55 -11.24 6.52
CA ARG A 61 -11.52 -10.22 6.14
C ARG A 61 -11.25 -9.80 4.71
N CYS A 62 -12.04 -10.33 3.80
CA CYS A 62 -12.01 -10.02 2.37
C CYS A 62 -13.07 -8.99 2.01
N ALA A 63 -12.70 -8.06 1.14
CA ALA A 63 -13.63 -7.13 0.52
C ALA A 63 -13.19 -6.85 -0.92
N LYS A 64 -14.15 -6.41 -1.75
CA LYS A 64 -13.79 -5.71 -2.98
C LYS A 64 -13.11 -4.40 -2.60
N LYS A 65 -12.17 -3.93 -3.42
CA LYS A 65 -11.44 -2.69 -3.12
C LYS A 65 -12.38 -1.48 -2.92
N GLU A 66 -13.50 -1.43 -3.64
CA GLU A 66 -14.48 -0.35 -3.55
C GLU A 66 -15.26 -0.37 -2.23
N ASP A 67 -15.36 -1.53 -1.60
CA ASP A 67 -16.11 -1.75 -0.35
C ASP A 67 -15.21 -1.68 0.89
N ARG A 68 -13.90 -1.41 0.72
CA ARG A 68 -12.97 -1.31 1.85
C ARG A 68 -13.23 -0.08 2.71
N PRO A 69 -12.91 -0.14 4.01
CA PRO A 69 -13.03 0.99 4.91
C PRO A 69 -12.33 2.25 4.35
N PRO A 70 -13.03 3.40 4.25
CA PRO A 70 -12.48 4.61 3.62
C PRO A 70 -11.23 5.17 4.31
N ASP A 71 -11.10 4.94 5.62
CA ASP A 71 -9.97 5.34 6.46
C ASP A 71 -8.67 4.58 6.14
N GLN A 72 -8.75 3.42 5.49
CA GLN A 72 -7.57 2.71 4.98
C GLN A 72 -7.02 3.33 3.70
N HIS A 73 -7.80 4.16 3.00
CA HIS A 73 -7.40 4.80 1.73
C HIS A 73 -6.94 3.81 0.62
N LEU A 74 -7.41 2.57 0.66
CA LEU A 74 -7.04 1.48 -0.26
C LEU A 74 -8.19 1.06 -1.20
N SER A 75 -8.90 2.03 -1.78
CA SER A 75 -10.06 1.76 -2.67
C SER A 75 -9.94 2.34 -4.07
N ASN A 76 -9.32 3.51 -4.23
CA ASN A 76 -9.44 4.33 -5.44
C ASN A 76 -8.14 4.47 -6.23
N HIS A 77 -7.57 3.35 -6.69
CA HIS A 77 -6.39 3.39 -7.57
C HIS A 77 -6.35 2.19 -8.54
N PRO A 78 -5.96 2.36 -9.82
CA PRO A 78 -5.95 1.28 -10.81
C PRO A 78 -4.94 0.16 -10.54
N ARG A 79 -3.90 0.43 -9.73
CA ARG A 79 -2.94 -0.62 -9.29
C ARG A 79 -3.48 -1.52 -8.18
N LEU A 80 -4.61 -1.16 -7.56
CA LEU A 80 -5.22 -2.00 -6.54
C LEU A 80 -5.99 -3.14 -7.22
N PRO A 81 -5.69 -4.40 -6.88
CA PRO A 81 -6.47 -5.54 -7.33
C PRO A 81 -7.92 -5.43 -6.85
N PRO A 82 -8.88 -6.03 -7.58
CA PRO A 82 -10.30 -5.92 -7.27
C PRO A 82 -10.67 -6.54 -5.92
N VAL A 83 -9.96 -7.58 -5.46
CA VAL A 83 -10.19 -8.23 -4.16
C VAL A 83 -8.94 -8.08 -3.29
N ILE A 84 -9.16 -7.68 -2.04
CA ILE A 84 -8.12 -7.55 -1.01
C ILE A 84 -8.64 -8.19 0.28
N CYS A 85 -7.83 -9.06 0.87
CA CYS A 85 -8.13 -9.77 2.09
C CYS A 85 -7.06 -9.52 3.14
N ASP A 86 -7.48 -9.15 4.34
CA ASP A 86 -6.59 -8.97 5.48
C ASP A 86 -6.66 -10.20 6.38
N ALA A 87 -5.51 -10.77 6.74
CA ALA A 87 -5.43 -11.74 7.81
C ALA A 87 -5.57 -11.05 9.17
N ASP A 88 -6.09 -11.77 10.15
CA ASP A 88 -5.93 -11.36 11.55
C ASP A 88 -4.45 -11.31 11.95
N GLU A 89 -4.12 -10.49 12.95
CA GLU A 89 -2.74 -10.34 13.44
C GLU A 89 -2.12 -11.71 13.79
N GLY A 90 -0.90 -11.96 13.32
CA GLY A 90 -0.17 -13.20 13.56
C GLY A 90 -0.64 -14.39 12.71
N TRP A 91 -1.65 -14.22 11.86
CA TRP A 91 -2.04 -15.17 10.82
C TRP A 91 -1.40 -14.82 9.48
N SER A 92 -1.26 -15.84 8.64
CA SER A 92 -0.78 -15.71 7.27
C SER A 92 -1.77 -16.30 6.27
N ILE A 93 -1.61 -15.95 4.99
CA ILE A 93 -2.46 -16.42 3.89
C ILE A 93 -1.58 -17.04 2.80
N SER A 94 -1.98 -18.21 2.29
CA SER A 94 -1.26 -18.85 1.20
C SER A 94 -2.15 -19.75 0.37
N GLY A 95 -1.64 -20.16 -0.79
CA GLY A 95 -2.07 -21.37 -1.49
C GLY A 95 -1.15 -22.52 -1.12
N ARG A 96 -1.65 -23.76 -1.09
CA ARG A 96 -0.87 -24.94 -0.66
C ARG A 96 0.37 -25.17 -1.52
N GLU A 97 0.26 -24.95 -2.83
CA GLU A 97 1.39 -25.04 -3.76
C GLU A 97 2.49 -24.02 -3.41
N TRP A 98 2.11 -22.73 -3.29
CA TRP A 98 3.05 -21.67 -2.91
C TRP A 98 3.66 -21.91 -1.53
N PHE A 99 2.86 -22.31 -0.55
CA PHE A 99 3.35 -22.62 0.79
C PHE A 99 4.37 -23.76 0.78
N GLY A 100 4.15 -24.80 -0.03
CA GLY A 100 5.09 -25.91 -0.19
C GLY A 100 6.48 -25.46 -0.64
N ASP A 101 6.53 -24.50 -1.57
CA ASP A 101 7.78 -23.96 -2.11
C ASP A 101 8.44 -22.91 -1.19
N TYR A 102 7.65 -22.23 -0.34
CA TYR A 102 8.09 -21.04 0.41
C TYR A 102 7.76 -21.08 1.91
N GLN A 103 7.70 -22.26 2.51
CA GLN A 103 7.32 -22.44 3.93
C GLN A 103 8.09 -21.55 4.91
N ASP A 104 9.37 -21.27 4.66
CA ASP A 104 10.22 -20.46 5.54
C ASP A 104 9.75 -19.01 5.66
N LEU A 105 8.93 -18.51 4.73
CA LEU A 105 8.33 -17.18 4.78
C LEU A 105 7.15 -17.09 5.75
N TYR A 106 6.70 -18.21 6.31
CA TYR A 106 5.48 -18.33 7.13
C TYR A 106 5.78 -18.53 8.62
N GLN A 107 6.99 -18.20 9.07
CA GLN A 107 7.43 -18.26 10.46
C GLN A 107 8.33 -17.07 10.82
N GLY A 108 8.38 -16.71 12.11
CA GLY A 108 9.16 -15.56 12.59
C GLY A 108 8.35 -14.27 12.58
N GLY A 109 8.94 -13.15 12.15
CA GLY A 109 8.30 -11.83 12.17
C GLY A 109 7.67 -11.46 10.82
N ALA A 110 6.46 -10.88 10.87
CA ALA A 110 5.78 -10.29 9.72
C ALA A 110 5.11 -8.96 10.07
N HIS A 111 4.74 -8.21 9.04
CA HIS A 111 4.09 -6.90 9.15
C HIS A 111 3.17 -6.67 7.94
N GLY A 112 2.38 -5.59 7.99
CA GLY A 112 1.39 -5.25 6.95
C GLY A 112 -0.05 -5.57 7.34
N TYR A 113 -0.30 -5.95 8.59
CA TYR A 113 -1.65 -6.03 9.18
C TYR A 113 -2.29 -4.64 9.28
N ASP A 114 -3.52 -4.60 9.79
CA ASP A 114 -4.25 -3.34 9.99
C ASP A 114 -3.40 -2.32 10.76
N PRO A 115 -3.15 -1.11 10.23
CA PRO A 115 -2.28 -0.12 10.88
C PRO A 115 -2.80 0.36 12.24
N VAL A 116 -4.07 0.09 12.59
CA VAL A 116 -4.61 0.45 13.91
C VAL A 116 -4.11 -0.47 15.02
N VAL A 117 -3.67 -1.70 14.72
CA VAL A 117 -3.17 -2.62 15.75
C VAL A 117 -1.81 -2.18 16.28
N GLU A 118 -1.63 -2.27 17.60
CA GLU A 118 -0.45 -1.74 18.28
C GLU A 118 0.86 -2.36 17.78
N SER A 119 0.86 -3.64 17.42
CA SER A 119 2.05 -4.31 16.90
C SER A 119 2.54 -3.72 15.58
N MET A 120 1.69 -3.03 14.81
CA MET A 120 2.04 -2.39 13.53
C MET A 120 2.51 -0.95 13.70
N HIS A 121 2.47 -0.39 14.90
CA HIS A 121 2.90 0.98 15.14
C HIS A 121 4.43 1.10 15.03
N GLY A 122 4.88 2.00 14.16
CA GLY A 122 6.29 2.37 14.07
C GLY A 122 6.71 3.37 15.16
N VAL A 123 8.01 3.51 15.39
CA VAL A 123 8.56 4.53 16.28
C VAL A 123 8.72 5.87 15.57
N ILE A 124 8.45 6.98 16.26
CA ILE A 124 8.84 8.33 15.82
C ILE A 124 9.48 9.05 17.02
N LEU A 125 10.77 9.38 16.88
CA LEU A 125 11.54 10.10 17.90
C LEU A 125 12.14 11.38 17.31
N GLY A 126 11.79 12.51 17.92
CA GLY A 126 12.33 13.82 17.59
C GLY A 126 13.23 14.36 18.70
N ARG A 127 14.43 14.83 18.32
CA ARG A 127 15.30 15.63 19.18
C ARG A 127 15.89 16.77 18.37
N GLY A 128 15.76 17.99 18.86
CA GLY A 128 16.31 19.17 18.21
C GLY A 128 15.87 20.46 18.89
N PRO A 129 16.53 21.58 18.60
CA PRO A 129 16.28 22.87 19.27
C PRO A 129 14.92 23.50 18.96
N ARG A 130 14.24 23.05 17.90
CA ARG A 130 12.91 23.52 17.49
C ARG A 130 11.76 22.60 17.91
N LEU A 131 12.08 21.43 18.46
CA LEU A 131 11.08 20.47 18.92
C LEU A 131 10.79 20.72 20.39
N SER A 132 9.53 20.53 20.81
CA SER A 132 9.21 20.55 22.24
C SER A 132 9.88 19.35 22.91
N GLY A 133 10.95 19.61 23.66
CA GLY A 133 11.74 18.56 24.31
C GLY A 133 11.06 17.95 25.55
N GLY A 134 11.49 16.74 25.92
CA GLY A 134 11.20 16.16 27.24
C GLY A 134 9.76 15.67 27.46
N ARG A 135 8.97 15.47 26.39
CA ARG A 135 7.60 14.97 26.51
C ARG A 135 7.24 13.99 25.40
N ALA A 136 6.22 13.17 25.67
CA ALA A 136 5.47 12.47 24.65
C ALA A 136 4.58 13.45 23.88
N VAL A 137 4.40 13.15 22.59
CA VAL A 137 3.39 13.76 21.72
C VAL A 137 2.27 12.74 21.50
N GLY A 138 1.09 13.21 21.08
CA GLY A 138 -0.02 12.33 20.72
C GLY A 138 0.30 11.40 19.53
N PRO A 139 -0.64 10.48 19.21
CA PRO A 139 -0.52 9.61 18.04
C PRO A 139 -0.22 10.42 16.78
N THR A 140 0.83 10.02 16.06
CA THR A 140 1.30 10.69 14.85
C THR A 140 1.30 9.67 13.71
N ARG A 141 0.59 9.95 12.62
CA ARG A 141 0.63 9.07 11.45
C ARG A 141 1.86 9.41 10.62
N ALA A 142 2.39 8.43 9.91
CA ALA A 142 3.56 8.64 9.04
C ALA A 142 3.34 9.77 8.01
N VAL A 143 2.11 9.95 7.52
CA VAL A 143 1.75 11.03 6.58
C VAL A 143 1.88 12.44 7.18
N ASP A 144 1.74 12.58 8.50
CA ASP A 144 1.82 13.86 9.20
C ASP A 144 3.28 14.36 9.31
N VAL A 145 4.25 13.45 9.25
CA VAL A 145 5.69 13.74 9.34
C VAL A 145 6.15 14.71 8.25
N TYR A 146 5.54 14.67 7.07
CA TYR A 146 5.88 15.59 5.97
C TYR A 146 5.67 17.06 6.38
N ASN A 147 4.53 17.39 6.99
CA ASN A 147 4.24 18.75 7.44
C ASN A 147 5.21 19.18 8.56
N LEU A 148 5.55 18.26 9.47
CA LEU A 148 6.54 18.51 10.52
C LEU A 148 7.93 18.83 9.94
N LEU A 149 8.39 18.06 8.96
CA LEU A 149 9.67 18.32 8.29
C LEU A 149 9.66 19.67 7.55
N ALA A 150 8.57 19.98 6.84
CA ALA A 150 8.42 21.26 6.15
C ALA A 150 8.49 22.44 7.14
N ALA A 151 7.80 22.34 8.28
CA ALA A 151 7.82 23.36 9.32
C ALA A 151 9.22 23.51 9.95
N LEU A 152 9.91 22.40 10.26
CA LEU A 152 11.27 22.41 10.79
C LEU A 152 12.27 23.09 9.83
N LEU A 153 12.11 22.86 8.53
CA LEU A 153 12.92 23.45 7.45
C LEU A 153 12.46 24.87 7.04
N GLN A 154 11.35 25.36 7.58
CA GLN A 154 10.75 26.65 7.24
C GLN A 154 10.44 26.80 5.74
N ILE A 155 9.90 25.72 5.14
CA ILE A 155 9.44 25.71 3.75
C ILE A 155 7.93 25.53 3.69
N THR A 156 7.31 26.03 2.63
CA THR A 156 5.89 25.79 2.36
C THR A 156 5.69 24.34 1.92
N PRO A 157 4.88 23.53 2.62
CA PRO A 157 4.56 22.17 2.19
C PRO A 157 3.75 22.19 0.89
N ALA A 158 3.96 21.19 0.03
CA ALA A 158 3.04 20.89 -1.06
C ALA A 158 1.74 20.27 -0.50
N THR A 159 0.68 20.24 -1.32
CA THR A 159 -0.58 19.56 -0.97
C THR A 159 -0.32 18.10 -0.62
N ASN A 160 -0.81 17.66 0.53
CA ASN A 160 -0.61 16.31 1.05
C ASN A 160 -1.77 15.91 1.99
N SER A 161 -1.74 14.66 2.48
CA SER A 161 -2.81 14.08 3.33
C SER A 161 -2.55 14.17 4.84
N GLY A 162 -1.41 14.74 5.26
CA GLY A 162 -1.07 14.91 6.66
C GLY A 162 -1.83 16.06 7.31
N ASP A 163 -2.09 15.93 8.61
CA ASP A 163 -2.71 16.98 9.42
C ASP A 163 -1.62 17.98 9.89
N PRO A 164 -1.70 19.27 9.50
CA PRO A 164 -0.74 20.27 9.94
C PRO A 164 -0.76 20.52 11.46
N ALA A 165 -1.88 20.25 12.15
CA ALA A 165 -1.98 20.46 13.60
C ALA A 165 -1.01 19.55 14.38
N VAL A 166 -0.72 18.36 13.84
CA VAL A 166 0.28 17.45 14.42
C VAL A 166 1.67 18.12 14.44
N ALA A 167 2.05 18.81 13.36
CA ALA A 167 3.33 19.53 13.32
C ALA A 167 3.39 20.62 14.40
N GLU A 168 2.31 21.37 14.61
CA GLU A 168 2.22 22.40 15.65
C GLU A 168 2.38 21.80 17.05
N GLU A 169 1.78 20.63 17.29
CA GLU A 169 1.98 19.89 18.53
C GLU A 169 3.46 19.60 18.75
N TRP A 170 4.14 18.94 17.79
CA TRP A 170 5.56 18.60 17.89
C TRP A 170 6.49 19.81 18.13
N LEU A 171 6.09 21.00 17.68
CA LEU A 171 6.83 22.26 17.86
C LEU A 171 6.47 22.98 19.17
N GLY A 172 5.51 22.49 19.94
CA GLY A 172 5.10 23.07 21.23
C GLY A 172 4.18 24.28 21.11
N GLY A 173 3.36 24.37 20.05
CA GLY A 173 2.38 25.44 19.87
C GLY A 173 2.98 26.83 19.59
N ALA A 174 4.29 26.92 19.35
CA ALA A 174 4.93 28.15 18.94
C ALA A 174 4.60 28.43 17.46
N THR A 175 3.46 29.08 17.22
CA THR A 175 3.13 29.73 15.96
C THR A 175 4.08 30.91 15.74
N GLY A 176 5.32 30.62 15.37
CA GLY A 176 6.17 31.56 14.66
C GLY A 176 5.52 31.80 13.30
N GLY A 177 4.64 32.81 13.23
CA GLY A 177 3.79 33.10 12.09
C GLY A 177 4.53 32.99 10.76
N VAL A 178 4.22 31.95 10.00
CA VAL A 178 4.47 31.95 8.56
C VAL A 178 3.34 32.77 7.96
N THR A 179 3.49 34.09 7.95
CA THR A 179 2.73 34.91 7.01
C THR A 179 3.09 34.39 5.63
N ALA A 180 2.15 33.69 4.99
CA ALA A 180 2.22 33.36 3.58
C ALA A 180 2.44 34.67 2.81
N LYS A 181 3.68 34.93 2.39
CA LYS A 181 3.91 35.92 1.34
C LYS A 181 3.25 35.33 0.10
N THR A 182 2.08 35.84 -0.22
CA THR A 182 1.40 35.61 -1.49
C THR A 182 2.33 36.11 -2.59
N GLY A 183 3.13 35.20 -3.15
CA GLY A 183 3.81 35.43 -4.40
C GLY A 183 2.73 35.65 -5.46
N ARG A 184 2.69 36.86 -6.04
CA ARG A 184 1.87 37.16 -7.21
C ARG A 184 2.13 36.08 -8.26
N ALA A 185 1.13 35.23 -8.52
CA ALA A 185 1.12 34.37 -9.68
C ALA A 185 1.18 35.26 -10.92
N ARG A 186 2.28 35.17 -11.68
CA ARG A 186 2.27 35.63 -13.07
C ARG A 186 1.37 34.69 -13.84
N ALA A 187 0.24 35.19 -14.32
CA ALA A 187 -0.61 34.47 -15.25
C ALA A 187 0.20 34.15 -16.51
N SER A 188 0.45 32.86 -16.78
CA SER A 188 0.80 32.42 -18.13
C SER A 188 -0.51 32.13 -18.86
N ALA A 189 -0.78 32.89 -19.92
CA ALA A 189 -1.88 32.62 -20.84
C ALA A 189 -1.69 31.24 -21.48
N ALA A 190 -2.73 30.42 -21.46
CA ALA A 190 -2.82 29.21 -22.27
C ALA A 190 -3.02 29.60 -23.75
N PRO A 191 -2.36 28.94 -24.72
CA PRO A 191 -2.74 29.10 -26.11
C PRO A 191 -4.00 28.31 -26.43
N ALA A 192 -4.80 28.89 -27.32
CA ALA A 192 -6.14 28.46 -27.69
C ALA A 192 -6.18 27.07 -28.36
N SER A 193 -7.29 26.37 -28.10
CA SER A 193 -7.72 25.18 -28.81
C SER A 193 -8.02 25.46 -30.28
N VAL A 194 -7.53 24.60 -31.18
CA VAL A 194 -8.03 24.50 -32.57
C VAL A 194 -8.41 23.04 -32.85
N ALA A 195 -9.70 22.80 -33.05
CA ALA A 195 -10.29 21.67 -33.79
C ALA A 195 -10.71 22.22 -35.17
N HIS A 196 -10.79 21.51 -36.30
CA HIS A 196 -10.70 20.11 -36.72
C HIS A 196 -10.50 20.16 -38.26
N GLY A 197 -9.95 19.10 -38.88
CA GLY A 197 -9.89 19.05 -40.36
C GLY A 197 -9.28 17.79 -40.98
N ALA A 198 -10.09 16.72 -41.04
CA ALA A 198 -10.22 15.67 -42.06
C ALA A 198 -9.00 14.93 -42.70
N ALA A 199 -9.22 13.60 -42.76
CA ALA A 199 -8.86 12.64 -43.81
C ALA A 199 -7.41 12.09 -43.91
N GLY A 200 -7.31 10.75 -44.00
CA GLY A 200 -6.18 10.07 -44.63
C GLY A 200 -5.68 8.79 -43.96
N GLU A 201 -6.12 7.65 -44.49
CA GLU A 201 -5.39 6.38 -44.64
C GLU A 201 -4.83 5.59 -43.42
N ALA A 202 -5.20 4.30 -43.39
CA ALA A 202 -4.65 3.28 -42.51
C ALA A 202 -3.34 2.69 -43.07
N PRO A 203 -2.31 2.42 -42.24
CA PRO A 203 -1.25 1.51 -42.61
C PRO A 203 -1.35 0.16 -41.89
N ARG A 204 -1.15 -0.86 -42.73
CA ARG A 204 -1.07 -2.30 -42.50
C ARG A 204 -0.19 -2.72 -41.30
N GLY A 205 -0.61 -3.83 -40.71
CA GLY A 205 -0.04 -4.38 -39.49
C GLY A 205 1.42 -4.81 -39.55
N ARG A 206 2.04 -4.79 -38.37
CA ARG A 206 3.27 -5.53 -38.07
C ARG A 206 3.00 -6.49 -36.93
N ARG A 207 3.05 -7.79 -37.23
CA ARG A 207 3.07 -8.87 -36.25
C ARG A 207 4.32 -8.69 -35.38
N ARG A 208 4.15 -8.47 -34.08
CA ARG A 208 5.25 -8.59 -33.12
C ARG A 208 5.53 -10.09 -32.91
N ARG A 209 6.76 -10.51 -33.21
CA ARG A 209 7.27 -11.83 -32.84
C ARG A 209 7.29 -11.94 -31.32
N VAL A 210 6.59 -12.94 -30.80
CA VAL A 210 6.76 -13.43 -29.43
C VAL A 210 8.12 -14.13 -29.38
N VAL A 211 9.00 -13.67 -28.50
CA VAL A 211 10.27 -14.35 -28.19
C VAL A 211 9.98 -15.31 -27.03
N ALA A 212 10.09 -16.61 -27.28
CA ALA A 212 9.97 -17.62 -26.24
C ALA A 212 11.18 -17.57 -25.27
N PRO A 213 11.00 -17.82 -23.97
CA PRO A 213 12.12 -17.92 -23.03
C PRO A 213 12.98 -19.16 -23.33
N ARG A 214 14.30 -18.98 -23.25
CA ARG A 214 15.29 -20.06 -23.38
C ARG A 214 15.23 -20.99 -22.16
N ALA A 215 15.26 -22.30 -22.41
CA ALA A 215 15.39 -23.33 -21.38
C ALA A 215 16.74 -23.22 -20.65
N PRO A 216 16.81 -23.53 -19.33
CA PRO A 216 18.07 -23.60 -18.60
C PRO A 216 18.89 -24.82 -19.04
N GLY A 217 20.19 -24.62 -19.23
CA GLY A 217 21.15 -25.68 -19.55
C GLY A 217 21.49 -26.55 -18.33
N PRO A 218 22.06 -27.75 -18.53
CA PRO A 218 22.26 -28.72 -17.47
C PRO A 218 23.32 -28.27 -16.45
N LEU A 219 22.97 -28.40 -15.17
CA LEU A 219 23.86 -28.21 -14.03
C LEU A 219 24.88 -29.35 -14.00
N MET A 220 26.17 -29.05 -14.15
CA MET A 220 27.24 -30.02 -13.84
C MET A 220 27.50 -30.03 -12.34
N LEU A 221 27.26 -31.17 -11.71
CA LEU A 221 27.74 -31.49 -10.37
C LEU A 221 29.27 -31.57 -10.36
N ARG A 222 29.89 -30.85 -9.43
CA ARG A 222 31.21 -31.13 -8.87
C ARG A 222 31.13 -31.01 -7.36
#